data_AF-A0A1J4SDN2-F1
#
_entry.id   AF-A0A1J4SDN2-F1
#
_cell.length_a   1.000
_cell.length_b   1.000
_cell.length_c   1.000
_cell.angle_alpha   90.00
_cell.angle_beta   90.00
_cell.angle_gamma   90.00
#
_symmetry.space_group_name_H-M   'P 1'
#
loop_
_entity.id
_entity.type
_entity.pdbx_description
1 polymer ?
#
loop_
_entity_poly.entity_id
_entity_poly.type
_entity_poly.pdbx_seq_one_letter_code
_entity_poly.pdbx_strand_id
1 'polypeptide(L)'
;MRVPVTYGLFLLLYIFGSRIIFIPAGMAFGVGKYVILFLVFFLDILQIPFYFYIYEKGASKIKFLSKMESSKLLKFAQSLGSFGVVLVAAMPAFGGGMWSSVLISFLLGLDRKKSILLLALGSLLGCMGVVFGIDGLIHLFKV
;
A
#
# COMPACT_ATOMS: atom_id res chain seq x y z
N MET A 1 6.63 -17.31 26.45
CA MET A 1 6.79 -15.84 26.31
C MET A 1 7.49 -15.43 24.99
N ARG A 2 6.99 -15.85 23.81
CA ARG A 2 7.59 -15.52 22.48
C ARG A 2 6.73 -14.61 21.60
N VAL A 3 5.58 -14.20 22.14
CA VAL A 3 4.48 -13.53 21.43
C VAL A 3 4.74 -12.04 21.13
N PRO A 4 5.30 -11.21 22.04
CA PRO A 4 5.47 -9.77 21.75
C PRO A 4 6.61 -9.46 20.77
N VAL A 5 7.68 -10.28 20.75
CA VAL A 5 8.83 -10.10 19.84
C VAL A 5 8.44 -10.40 18.40
N THR A 6 7.54 -11.37 18.19
CA THR A 6 7.02 -11.70 16.86
C THR A 6 6.21 -10.55 16.29
N TYR A 7 5.32 -9.92 17.06
CA TYR A 7 4.54 -8.77 16.60
C TYR A 7 5.38 -7.51 16.28
N GLY A 8 6.45 -7.26 17.05
CA GLY A 8 7.36 -6.13 16.80
C GLY A 8 8.16 -6.28 15.50
N LEU A 9 8.69 -7.47 15.24
CA LEU A 9 9.37 -7.79 13.98
C LEU A 9 8.41 -7.77 12.79
N PHE A 10 7.15 -8.20 13.02
CA PHE A 10 6.06 -8.14 12.06
C PHE A 10 5.77 -6.69 11.63
N LEU A 11 5.65 -5.75 12.58
CA LEU A 11 5.44 -4.32 12.30
C LEU A 11 6.59 -3.68 11.52
N LEU A 12 7.85 -4.04 11.81
CA LEU A 12 9.01 -3.54 11.06
C LEU A 12 9.02 -4.08 9.61
N LEU A 13 8.69 -5.36 9.42
CA LEU A 13 8.51 -5.95 8.10
C LEU A 13 7.32 -5.36 7.34
N TYR A 14 6.30 -4.80 8.01
CA TYR A 14 5.22 -4.09 7.35
C TYR A 14 5.63 -2.73 6.81
N ILE A 15 6.46 -2.01 7.57
CA ILE A 15 6.93 -0.66 7.18
C ILE A 15 7.82 -0.75 5.94
N PHE A 16 8.61 -1.82 5.82
CA PHE A 16 9.54 -2.02 4.70
C PHE A 16 9.04 -3.01 3.63
N GLY A 17 8.15 -3.94 4.00
CA GLY A 17 7.60 -4.96 3.12
C GLY A 17 6.25 -4.53 2.54
N SER A 18 6.01 -4.85 1.27
CA SER A 18 4.72 -4.62 0.65
C SER A 18 3.64 -5.52 1.26
N ARG A 19 2.36 -5.16 1.05
CA ARG A 19 1.20 -5.98 1.42
C ARG A 19 1.32 -7.44 0.95
N ILE A 20 1.99 -7.66 -0.19
CA ILE A 20 2.30 -8.99 -0.75
C ILE A 20 3.12 -9.86 0.20
N ILE A 21 4.01 -9.28 1.01
CA ILE A 21 4.84 -10.05 1.94
C ILE A 21 4.11 -10.25 3.25
N PHE A 22 3.48 -9.18 3.74
CA PHE A 22 2.89 -9.19 5.07
C PHE A 22 1.61 -10.03 5.18
N ILE A 23 0.74 -9.99 4.17
CA ILE A 23 -0.52 -10.73 4.20
C ILE A 23 -0.29 -12.25 4.21
N PRO A 24 0.49 -12.84 3.29
CA PRO A 24 0.82 -14.27 3.36
C PRO A 24 1.55 -14.67 4.63
N ALA A 25 2.49 -13.83 5.11
CA ALA A 25 3.19 -14.10 6.35
C ALA A 25 2.21 -14.17 7.54
N GLY A 26 1.29 -13.22 7.65
CA GLY A 26 0.28 -13.22 8.72
C GLY A 26 -0.62 -14.44 8.68
N MET A 27 -1.04 -14.86 7.48
CA MET A 27 -1.84 -16.07 7.31
C MET A 27 -1.04 -17.33 7.68
N ALA A 28 0.24 -17.40 7.31
CA ALA A 28 1.13 -18.51 7.67
C ALA A 28 1.35 -18.62 9.19
N PHE A 29 1.33 -17.50 9.92
CA PHE A 29 1.36 -17.49 11.39
C PHE A 29 0.01 -17.77 12.06
N GLY A 30 -1.03 -18.07 11.28
CA GLY A 30 -2.36 -18.40 11.80
C GLY A 30 -3.18 -17.19 12.27
N VAL A 31 -2.79 -15.96 11.88
CA VAL A 31 -3.59 -14.77 12.17
C VAL A 31 -4.84 -14.79 11.30
N GLY A 32 -6.02 -14.53 11.90
CA GLY A 32 -7.28 -14.52 11.17
C GLY A 32 -7.29 -13.49 10.03
N LYS A 33 -7.79 -13.88 8.85
CA LYS A 33 -7.77 -13.06 7.63
C LYS A 33 -8.40 -11.66 7.80
N TYR A 34 -9.47 -11.55 8.57
CA TYR A 34 -10.13 -10.27 8.87
C TYR A 34 -9.28 -9.38 9.78
N VAL A 35 -8.52 -9.97 10.71
CA VAL A 35 -7.58 -9.24 11.59
C VAL A 35 -6.43 -8.71 10.76
N ILE A 36 -5.88 -9.52 9.85
CA ILE A 36 -4.83 -9.08 8.92
C ILE A 36 -5.34 -7.93 8.05
N LEU A 37 -6.53 -8.07 7.45
CA LEU A 37 -7.13 -7.05 6.61
C LEU A 37 -7.29 -5.72 7.38
N PHE A 38 -7.83 -5.77 8.60
CA PHE A 38 -7.99 -4.58 9.43
C PHE A 38 -6.65 -3.93 9.77
N LEU A 39 -5.65 -4.72 10.20
CA LEU A 39 -4.33 -4.20 10.58
C LEU A 39 -3.60 -3.55 9.39
N VAL A 40 -3.56 -4.23 8.24
CA VAL A 40 -2.90 -3.72 7.02
C VAL A 40 -3.58 -2.43 6.56
N PHE A 41 -4.90 -2.43 6.46
CA PHE A 41 -5.67 -1.26 6.06
C PHE A 41 -5.46 -0.07 7.02
N PHE A 42 -5.49 -0.33 8.33
CA PHE A 42 -5.28 0.71 9.34
C PHE A 42 -3.86 1.30 9.26
N LEU A 43 -2.85 0.44 9.12
CA LEU A 43 -1.46 0.88 8.99
C LEU A 43 -1.25 1.68 7.70
N ASP A 44 -1.88 1.30 6.59
CA ASP A 44 -1.85 2.08 5.35
C ASP A 44 -2.43 3.48 5.51
N ILE A 45 -3.61 3.59 6.15
CA ILE A 45 -4.22 4.89 6.44
C ILE A 45 -3.28 5.76 7.26
N LEU A 46 -2.59 5.18 8.23
CA LEU A 46 -1.64 5.89 9.09
C LEU A 46 -0.37 6.29 8.33
N GLN A 47 0.06 5.49 7.36
CA GLN A 47 1.21 5.79 6.50
C GLN A 47 0.94 6.92 5.47
N ILE A 48 -0.29 7.06 4.96
CA ILE A 48 -0.64 8.11 3.99
C ILE A 48 -0.22 9.52 4.45
N PRO A 49 -0.65 10.05 5.62
CA PRO A 49 -0.29 11.39 6.05
C PRO A 49 1.21 11.52 6.33
N PHE A 50 1.86 10.44 6.77
CA PHE A 50 3.30 10.40 6.97
C PHE A 50 4.07 10.55 5.65
N TYR A 51 3.67 9.83 4.61
CA TYR A 51 4.28 9.98 3.28
C TYR A 51 4.00 11.34 2.66
N PHE A 52 2.78 11.89 2.81
CA PHE A 52 2.48 13.26 2.38
C PHE A 52 3.42 14.27 3.05
N TYR A 53 3.65 14.15 4.35
CA TYR A 53 4.55 15.03 5.08
C TYR A 53 6.01 14.92 4.59
N ILE A 54 6.48 13.70 4.32
CA ILE A 54 7.82 13.47 3.75
C ILE A 54 7.93 14.11 2.37
N TYR A 55 6.94 13.95 1.50
CA TYR A 55 7.00 14.51 0.15
C TYR A 55 6.85 16.04 0.16
N GLU A 56 5.94 16.60 0.95
CA GLU A 56 5.79 18.07 1.11
C GLU A 56 7.11 18.72 1.59
N LYS A 57 7.80 18.11 2.56
CA LYS A 57 9.07 18.67 3.10
C LYS A 57 10.32 18.26 2.33
N GLY A 58 10.28 17.13 1.63
CA GLY A 58 11.43 16.53 0.95
C GLY A 58 11.46 16.76 -0.56
N ALA A 59 10.37 17.24 -1.17
CA ALA A 59 10.25 17.32 -2.63
C ALA A 59 11.35 18.12 -3.31
N SER A 60 11.86 19.17 -2.66
CA SER A 60 12.94 20.00 -3.23
C SER A 60 14.31 19.31 -3.26
N LYS A 61 14.50 18.18 -2.57
CA LYS A 61 15.80 17.49 -2.43
C LYS A 61 15.86 16.10 -3.06
N ILE A 62 14.75 15.55 -3.53
CA ILE A 62 14.68 14.16 -3.98
C ILE A 62 14.83 14.08 -5.51
N LYS A 63 16.06 13.80 -6.00
CA LYS A 63 16.34 13.52 -7.44
C LYS A 63 15.52 12.35 -8.02
N PHE A 64 14.89 11.54 -7.18
CA PHE A 64 14.05 10.41 -7.60
C PHE A 64 12.70 10.87 -8.18
N LEU A 65 12.23 12.09 -7.84
CA LEU A 65 10.97 12.66 -8.35
C LEU A 65 10.98 12.77 -9.88
N SER A 66 12.06 13.31 -10.46
CA SER A 66 12.19 13.47 -11.92
C SER A 66 12.23 12.13 -12.67
N LYS A 67 12.71 11.06 -12.01
CA LYS A 67 12.69 9.70 -12.57
C LYS A 67 11.29 9.08 -12.50
N MET A 68 10.51 9.42 -11.47
CA MET A 68 9.13 8.98 -11.32
C MET A 68 8.17 9.74 -12.27
N GLU A 69 8.45 11.01 -12.56
CA GLU A 69 7.70 11.84 -13.52
C GLU A 69 7.66 11.24 -14.92
N SER A 70 8.69 10.50 -15.31
CA SER A 70 8.76 9.81 -16.61
C SER A 70 8.26 8.36 -16.56
N SER A 71 7.79 7.88 -15.41
CA SER A 71 7.40 6.48 -15.24
C SER A 71 6.11 6.12 -15.97
N LYS A 72 6.02 4.87 -16.44
CA LYS A 72 4.80 4.32 -17.06
C LYS A 72 3.61 4.35 -16.09
N LEU A 73 3.85 4.16 -14.79
CA LEU A 73 2.82 4.21 -13.75
C LEU A 73 2.21 5.60 -13.60
N LEU A 74 3.03 6.67 -13.64
CA LEU A 74 2.48 8.02 -13.59
C LEU A 74 1.67 8.35 -14.84
N LYS A 75 2.15 7.98 -16.03
CA LYS A 75 1.39 8.18 -17.28
C LYS A 75 0.06 7.44 -17.28
N PHE A 76 0.06 6.21 -16.78
CA PHE A 76 -1.17 5.43 -16.56
C PHE A 76 -2.11 6.15 -15.59
N ALA A 77 -1.62 6.59 -14.44
CA ALA A 77 -2.43 7.32 -13.48
C ALA A 77 -2.97 8.65 -14.05
N GLN A 78 -2.16 9.40 -14.79
CA GLN A 78 -2.55 10.63 -15.49
C GLN A 78 -3.68 10.40 -16.48
N SER A 79 -3.63 9.32 -17.27
CA SER A 79 -4.71 9.00 -18.22
C SER A 79 -6.07 8.73 -17.56
N LEU A 80 -6.08 8.38 -16.27
CA LEU A 80 -7.28 8.07 -15.49
C LEU A 80 -7.59 9.11 -14.41
N GLY A 81 -6.78 10.17 -14.30
CA GLY A 81 -6.90 11.21 -13.29
C GLY A 81 -6.97 10.67 -11.86
N SER A 82 -7.97 11.11 -11.09
CA SER A 82 -8.17 10.68 -9.70
C SER A 82 -8.40 9.18 -9.53
N PHE A 83 -9.03 8.51 -10.50
CA PHE A 83 -9.22 7.05 -10.46
C PHE A 83 -7.90 6.30 -10.64
N GLY A 84 -6.94 6.89 -11.36
CA GLY A 84 -5.59 6.33 -11.50
C GLY A 84 -4.91 6.10 -10.15
N VAL A 85 -5.12 7.01 -9.19
CA VAL A 85 -4.58 6.89 -7.82
C VAL A 85 -5.17 5.68 -7.08
N VAL A 86 -6.47 5.45 -7.22
CA VAL A 86 -7.15 4.31 -6.60
C VAL A 86 -6.60 2.99 -7.15
N LEU A 87 -6.46 2.89 -8.48
CA LEU A 87 -5.96 1.68 -9.12
C LEU A 87 -4.51 1.40 -8.75
N VAL A 88 -3.66 2.41 -8.77
CA VAL A 88 -2.26 2.26 -8.34
C VAL A 88 -2.17 1.84 -6.87
N ALA A 89 -3.00 2.41 -6.00
CA ALA A 89 -3.07 2.01 -4.58
C ALA A 89 -3.67 0.62 -4.36
N ALA A 90 -4.48 0.13 -5.28
CA ALA A 90 -5.03 -1.22 -5.25
C ALA A 90 -4.06 -2.28 -5.79
N MET A 91 -3.07 -1.89 -6.60
CA MET A 91 -2.11 -2.82 -7.16
C MET A 91 -1.22 -3.43 -6.08
N PRO A 92 -1.16 -4.76 -5.96
CA PRO A 92 -0.34 -5.39 -4.94
C PRO A 92 1.16 -5.39 -5.30
N ALA A 93 1.55 -5.27 -6.58
CA ALA A 93 2.91 -5.49 -7.07
C ALA A 93 3.58 -4.28 -7.74
N PHE A 94 4.93 -4.24 -7.66
CA PHE A 94 5.91 -3.33 -8.27
C PHE A 94 5.63 -1.83 -8.19
N GLY A 95 6.23 -1.15 -7.20
CA GLY A 95 6.03 0.30 -7.02
C GLY A 95 4.58 0.69 -6.76
N GLY A 96 3.75 -0.25 -6.25
CA GLY A 96 2.35 -0.08 -5.86
C GLY A 96 2.15 -0.11 -4.33
N GLY A 97 3.18 0.27 -3.57
CA GLY A 97 3.02 0.49 -2.14
C GLY A 97 2.28 1.80 -1.86
N MET A 98 1.88 2.02 -0.60
CA MET A 98 1.26 3.31 -0.24
C MET A 98 2.18 4.49 -0.51
N TRP A 99 3.49 4.34 -0.33
CA TRP A 99 4.47 5.38 -0.66
C TRP A 99 4.39 5.82 -2.12
N SER A 100 4.37 4.88 -3.07
CA SER A 100 4.32 5.20 -4.51
C SER A 100 2.97 5.78 -4.92
N SER A 101 1.88 5.29 -4.32
CA SER A 101 0.54 5.79 -4.59
C SER A 101 0.35 7.21 -4.08
N VAL A 102 0.86 7.50 -2.88
CA VAL A 102 0.89 8.85 -2.30
C VAL A 102 1.75 9.77 -3.18
N LEU A 103 2.91 9.29 -3.64
CA LEU A 103 3.79 10.04 -4.54
C LEU A 103 3.08 10.40 -5.85
N ILE A 104 2.37 9.45 -6.47
CA ILE A 104 1.60 9.69 -7.70
C ILE A 104 0.46 10.69 -7.43
N SER A 105 -0.27 10.53 -6.32
CA SER A 105 -1.31 11.48 -5.93
C SER A 105 -0.77 12.90 -5.73
N PHE A 106 0.43 13.01 -5.15
CA PHE A 106 1.15 14.27 -4.96
C PHE A 106 1.59 14.88 -6.29
N LEU A 107 2.17 14.09 -7.20
CA LEU A 107 2.61 14.55 -8.53
C LEU A 107 1.43 14.95 -9.44
N LEU A 108 0.26 14.34 -9.25
CA LEU A 108 -0.98 14.73 -9.93
C LEU A 108 -1.59 16.03 -9.37
N GLY A 109 -1.02 16.59 -8.29
CA GLY A 109 -1.50 17.83 -7.68
C GLY A 109 -2.90 17.70 -7.07
N LEU A 110 -3.32 16.50 -6.66
CA LEU A 110 -4.63 16.30 -6.06
C LEU A 110 -4.68 16.91 -4.65
N ASP A 111 -5.85 17.45 -4.29
CA ASP A 111 -6.10 17.93 -2.92
C ASP A 111 -5.77 16.84 -1.90
N ARG A 112 -5.05 17.19 -0.83
CA ARG A 112 -4.63 16.24 0.20
C ARG A 112 -5.80 15.43 0.79
N LYS A 113 -6.93 16.10 1.07
CA LYS A 113 -8.13 15.44 1.62
C LYS A 113 -8.71 14.41 0.65
N LYS A 114 -8.82 14.76 -0.64
CA LYS A 114 -9.31 13.85 -1.68
C LYS A 114 -8.34 12.69 -1.89
N SER A 115 -7.05 12.99 -1.93
CA SER A 115 -5.99 12.00 -2.05
C SER A 115 -6.07 10.94 -0.94
N ILE A 116 -6.22 11.36 0.33
CA ILE A 116 -6.36 10.42 1.45
C ILE A 116 -7.54 9.46 1.25
N LEU A 117 -8.69 9.96 0.82
CA LEU A 117 -9.87 9.13 0.56
C LEU A 117 -9.63 8.14 -0.60
N LEU A 118 -9.08 8.60 -1.72
CA LEU A 118 -8.81 7.76 -2.89
C LEU A 118 -7.76 6.68 -2.58
N LEU A 119 -6.72 7.05 -1.84
CA LEU A 119 -5.66 6.15 -1.39
C LEU A 119 -6.17 5.11 -0.39
N ALA A 120 -7.05 5.51 0.54
CA ALA A 120 -7.70 4.58 1.45
C ALA A 120 -8.60 3.59 0.68
N LEU A 121 -9.40 4.06 -0.29
CA LEU A 121 -10.22 3.19 -1.13
C LEU A 121 -9.36 2.19 -1.91
N GLY A 122 -8.29 2.66 -2.55
CA GLY A 122 -7.35 1.79 -3.26
C GLY A 122 -6.68 0.79 -2.32
N SER A 123 -6.27 1.22 -1.12
CA SER A 123 -5.72 0.33 -0.09
C SER A 123 -6.70 -0.77 0.28
N LEU A 124 -7.96 -0.44 0.57
CA LEU A 124 -8.97 -1.41 0.92
C LEU A 124 -9.13 -2.47 -0.17
N LEU A 125 -9.25 -2.04 -1.43
CA LEU A 125 -9.38 -2.93 -2.59
C LEU A 125 -8.15 -3.82 -2.76
N GLY A 126 -6.95 -3.26 -2.64
CA GLY A 126 -5.71 -4.03 -2.74
C GLY A 126 -5.55 -5.03 -1.59
N CYS A 127 -5.87 -4.64 -0.36
CA CYS A 127 -5.87 -5.52 0.81
C CYS A 127 -6.85 -6.69 0.63
N MET A 128 -8.08 -6.41 0.21
CA MET A 128 -9.08 -7.43 -0.09
C MET A 128 -8.59 -8.37 -1.18
N GLY A 129 -8.08 -7.82 -2.30
CA GLY A 129 -7.58 -8.61 -3.43
C GLY A 129 -6.47 -9.58 -3.01
N VAL A 130 -5.52 -9.14 -2.19
CA VAL A 130 -4.42 -10.01 -1.72
C VAL A 130 -4.92 -11.01 -0.68
N VAL A 131 -5.70 -10.59 0.33
CA VAL A 131 -6.19 -11.50 1.37
C VAL A 131 -7.03 -12.62 0.76
N PHE A 132 -8.02 -12.29 -0.06
CA PHE A 132 -8.89 -13.29 -0.68
C PHE A 132 -8.20 -14.06 -1.80
N GLY A 133 -7.27 -13.43 -2.53
CA GLY A 133 -6.46 -14.12 -3.53
C GLY A 133 -5.59 -15.21 -2.90
N ILE A 134 -4.91 -14.90 -1.79
CA ILE A 134 -4.10 -15.87 -1.05
C ILE A 134 -4.97 -16.93 -0.38
N ASP A 135 -6.10 -16.54 0.24
CA ASP A 135 -7.06 -17.49 0.82
C ASP A 135 -7.55 -18.49 -0.23
N GLY A 136 -7.94 -18.00 -1.41
CA GLY A 136 -8.39 -18.82 -2.53
C GLY A 136 -7.29 -19.76 -3.04
N LEU A 137 -6.06 -19.29 -3.19
CA LEU A 137 -4.92 -20.12 -3.57
C LEU A 137 -4.67 -21.23 -2.54
N ILE A 138 -4.68 -20.90 -1.24
CA ILE A 138 -4.51 -21.89 -0.17
C ILE A 138 -5.58 -22.98 -0.24
N HIS A 139 -6.85 -22.62 -0.50
CA HIS A 139 -7.92 -23.60 -0.65
C HIS A 139 -7.78 -24.44 -1.92
N LEU A 140 -7.31 -23.86 -3.02
CA LEU A 140 -7.09 -24.56 -4.28
C LEU A 140 -5.96 -25.61 -4.18
N PHE A 141 -4.88 -25.31 -3.45
CA PHE A 141 -3.73 -26.21 -3.28
C PHE A 141 -3.82 -27.14 -2.06
N LYS A 142 -4.84 -26.97 -1.21
CA LYS A 142 -5.16 -27.91 -0.11
C LYS A 142 -6.16 -29.00 -0.53
N VAL A 143 -6.49 -29.10 -1.82
CA VAL A 143 -7.13 -30.26 -2.45
C VAL A 143 -6.05 -31.25 -2.88
#